data_AF-A0A9N9QY18-F1
#
_entry.id   AF-A0A9N9QY18-F1
#
_cell.length_a   1.000
_cell.length_b   1.000
_cell.length_c   1.000
_cell.angle_alpha   90.00
_cell.angle_beta   90.00
_cell.angle_gamma   90.00
#
_symmetry.space_group_name_H-M   'P 1'
#
loop_
_entity.id
_entity.type
_entity.pdbx_description
1 polymer ?
#
loop_
_entity_poly.entity_id
_entity_poly.type
_entity_poly.pdbx_seq_one_letter_code
_entity_poly.pdbx_strand_id
1 'polypeptide(L)'
;MRQHGPRQREPGRPGHLAGVDKKLTEKEEKTRLRNIEEEKRRAKYLSSLAPSTSSYEHPQRKSSSGSEITVLQENRSSSSATIEALGHNTDEFPISKSSIHRIRTEMRRKRANAIKINFRNKVPDTVTVHWDGKLLPALDARKSKEERLPIVISYDNNEQLIAVPKLVNSS
;
A
#
# COMPACT_ATOMS: atom_id res chain seq x y z
N MET A 1 48.13 21.96 27.77
CA MET A 1 47.15 21.98 26.65
C MET A 1 45.74 22.07 27.23
N ARG A 2 45.04 23.19 27.07
CA ARG A 2 43.61 23.31 27.45
C ARG A 2 42.82 23.70 26.21
N GLN A 3 41.94 22.79 25.78
CA GLN A 3 40.99 22.98 24.68
C GLN A 3 39.86 23.91 25.15
N HIS A 4 39.75 25.12 24.59
CA HIS A 4 38.55 25.96 24.73
C HIS A 4 37.74 25.88 23.44
N GLY A 5 36.73 25.00 23.41
CA GLY A 5 35.67 25.05 22.41
C GLY A 5 34.48 25.88 22.94
N PRO A 6 33.81 26.70 22.11
CA PRO A 6 32.66 27.47 22.56
C PRO A 6 31.49 26.52 22.90
N ARG A 7 31.14 26.43 24.19
CA ARG A 7 29.90 25.80 24.65
C ARG A 7 28.74 26.75 24.37
N GLN A 8 27.95 26.49 23.33
CA GLN A 8 26.73 27.25 23.04
C GLN A 8 25.51 26.33 22.96
N ARG A 9 24.37 26.89 23.44
CA ARG A 9 22.97 26.41 23.38
C ARG A 9 22.39 25.72 24.64
N GLU A 10 22.87 26.05 25.83
CA GLU A 10 22.19 25.63 27.06
C GLU A 10 20.96 26.50 27.39
N PRO A 11 19.90 25.94 28.01
CA PRO A 11 18.72 26.67 28.45
C PRO A 11 19.08 27.86 29.35
N GLY A 12 18.53 29.04 29.05
CA GLY A 12 18.76 30.27 29.84
C GLY A 12 19.96 31.14 29.43
N ARG A 13 20.74 30.78 28.40
CA ARG A 13 21.78 31.67 27.83
C ARG A 13 21.28 32.47 26.62
N PRO A 14 21.80 33.70 26.37
CA PRO A 14 21.51 34.46 25.15
C PRO A 14 21.78 33.62 23.90
N GLY A 15 20.75 33.38 23.08
CA GLY A 15 20.79 32.50 21.90
C GLY A 15 20.14 31.11 22.06
N HIS A 16 19.47 30.81 23.18
CA HIS A 16 18.70 29.57 23.37
C HIS A 16 17.33 29.64 22.65
N LEU A 17 17.10 28.74 21.68
CA LEU A 17 15.85 28.61 20.92
C LEU A 17 14.86 27.66 21.65
N ALA A 18 14.17 28.17 22.68
CA ALA A 18 13.09 27.46 23.38
C ALA A 18 11.69 27.74 22.80
N GLY A 19 11.60 28.16 21.53
CA GLY A 19 10.33 28.45 20.89
C GLY A 19 9.58 27.16 20.57
N VAL A 20 8.45 26.93 21.23
CA VAL A 20 7.48 25.91 20.76
C VAL A 20 6.79 26.48 19.52
N ASP A 21 7.00 25.85 18.37
CA ASP A 21 6.31 26.22 17.13
C ASP A 21 4.85 25.78 17.20
N LYS A 22 3.99 26.70 17.64
CA LYS A 22 2.55 26.49 17.78
C LYS A 22 1.88 26.03 16.48
N LYS A 23 2.41 26.43 15.32
CA LYS A 23 1.85 26.03 14.02
C LYS A 23 2.15 24.57 13.71
N LEU A 24 3.32 24.09 14.14
CA LEU A 24 3.68 22.69 13.99
C LEU A 24 2.81 21.81 14.90
N THR A 25 2.63 22.20 16.15
CA THR A 25 1.77 21.47 17.10
C THR A 25 0.32 21.42 16.66
N GLU A 26 -0.26 22.54 16.20
CA GLU A 26 -1.63 22.59 15.66
C GLU A 26 -1.81 21.68 14.44
N LYS A 27 -0.80 21.60 13.56
CA LYS A 27 -0.82 20.72 12.38
C LYS A 27 -0.78 19.24 12.77
N GLU A 28 0.02 18.88 13.77
CA GLU A 28 0.09 17.52 14.31
C GLU A 28 -1.23 17.14 14.98
N GLU A 29 -1.79 18.00 15.82
CA GLU A 29 -3.09 17.76 16.47
C GLU A 29 -4.23 17.60 15.47
N LYS A 30 -4.31 18.48 14.47
CA LYS A 30 -5.31 18.35 13.38
C LYS A 30 -5.18 17.02 12.63
N THR A 31 -3.96 16.53 12.44
CA THR A 31 -3.71 15.23 11.82
C THR A 31 -4.17 14.09 12.72
N ARG A 32 -3.90 14.17 14.02
CA ARG A 32 -4.34 13.17 15.01
C ARG A 32 -5.87 13.11 15.09
N LEU A 33 -6.54 14.26 15.16
CA LEU A 33 -8.00 14.35 15.19
C LEU A 33 -8.64 13.71 13.95
N ARG A 34 -8.10 14.01 12.75
CA ARG A 34 -8.58 13.40 11.51
C ARG A 34 -8.42 11.87 11.50
N ASN A 35 -7.30 11.35 12.01
CA ASN A 35 -7.07 9.91 12.08
C ASN A 35 -8.06 9.22 13.05
N ILE A 36 -8.32 9.84 14.20
CA ILE A 36 -9.28 9.34 15.20
C ILE A 36 -10.70 9.32 14.62
N GLU A 37 -11.11 10.39 13.92
CA GLU A 37 -12.42 10.47 13.28
C GLU A 37 -12.60 9.39 12.21
N GLU A 38 -11.56 9.19 11.39
CA GLU A 38 -11.59 8.15 10.36
C GLU A 38 -11.63 6.74 10.96
N GLU A 39 -10.92 6.49 12.06
CA GLU A 39 -10.95 5.22 12.79
C GLU A 39 -12.31 4.94 13.42
N LYS A 40 -12.94 5.95 14.04
CA LYS A 40 -14.32 5.86 14.53
C LYS A 40 -15.29 5.51 13.41
N ARG A 41 -15.10 6.11 12.24
CA ARG A 41 -15.94 5.81 11.07
C ARG A 41 -15.72 4.40 10.52
N ARG A 42 -14.47 3.93 10.48
CA ARG A 42 -14.15 2.54 10.14
C ARG A 42 -14.78 1.55 11.11
N ALA A 43 -14.71 1.83 12.42
CA ALA A 43 -15.32 0.99 13.45
C ALA A 43 -16.85 0.93 13.31
N LYS A 44 -17.50 2.07 13.02
CA LYS A 44 -18.95 2.12 12.75
C LYS A 44 -19.34 1.24 11.55
N TYR A 45 -18.60 1.34 10.44
CA TYR A 45 -18.83 0.53 9.25
C TYR A 45 -18.65 -0.97 9.51
N LEU A 46 -17.59 -1.34 10.24
CA LEU A 46 -17.35 -2.74 10.64
C LEU A 46 -18.42 -3.26 11.61
N SER A 47 -18.95 -2.40 12.47
CA SER A 47 -20.03 -2.76 13.39
C SER A 47 -21.39 -2.91 12.70
N SER A 48 -21.63 -2.22 11.58
CA SER A 48 -22.87 -2.37 10.79
C SER A 48 -22.87 -3.56 9.83
N LEU A 49 -21.70 -4.13 9.56
CA LEU A 49 -21.58 -5.40 8.84
C LEU A 49 -21.97 -6.53 9.80
N ALA A 50 -23.26 -6.91 9.80
CA ALA A 50 -23.71 -8.13 10.46
C ALA A 50 -22.93 -9.34 9.91
N PRO A 51 -22.63 -10.37 10.70
CA PRO A 51 -21.93 -11.56 10.24
C PRO A 51 -22.85 -12.39 9.34
N SER A 52 -22.96 -12.00 8.07
CA SER A 52 -23.56 -12.85 7.04
C SER A 52 -22.46 -13.67 6.37
N THR A 53 -22.54 -14.98 6.57
CA THR A 53 -21.79 -16.01 5.87
C THR A 53 -22.24 -16.09 4.40
N SER A 54 -21.88 -15.10 3.59
CA SER A 54 -22.20 -15.12 2.16
C SER A 54 -20.98 -15.56 1.38
N SER A 55 -20.96 -16.82 0.93
CA SER A 55 -19.94 -17.33 0.01
C SER A 55 -20.05 -16.58 -1.32
N TYR A 56 -19.02 -15.81 -1.66
CA TYR A 56 -18.92 -15.15 -2.96
C TYR A 56 -18.47 -16.16 -4.03
N GLU A 57 -19.40 -16.53 -4.91
CA GLU A 57 -19.12 -17.16 -6.21
C GLU A 57 -18.41 -16.15 -7.12
N HIS A 58 -17.40 -16.62 -7.87
CA HIS A 58 -16.47 -15.81 -8.65
C HIS A 58 -16.91 -15.76 -10.12
N PRO A 59 -17.39 -14.62 -10.67
CA PRO A 59 -17.80 -14.58 -12.07
C PRO A 59 -16.59 -14.51 -13.02
N GLN A 60 -16.50 -15.50 -13.91
CA GLN A 60 -15.50 -15.60 -14.98
C GLN A 60 -15.53 -14.35 -15.89
N ARG A 61 -14.48 -13.53 -15.86
CA ARG A 61 -14.32 -12.41 -16.81
C ARG A 61 -13.80 -12.95 -18.14
N LYS A 62 -14.63 -12.82 -19.18
CA LYS A 62 -14.20 -12.96 -20.58
C LYS A 62 -13.16 -11.90 -20.93
N SER A 63 -12.11 -12.36 -21.60
CA SER A 63 -11.01 -11.60 -22.16
C SER A 63 -11.53 -10.54 -23.14
N SER A 64 -11.18 -9.27 -22.93
CA SER A 64 -11.28 -8.26 -23.97
C SER A 64 -10.11 -7.29 -23.86
N SER A 65 -9.32 -7.33 -24.93
CA SER A 65 -8.32 -6.41 -25.47
C SER A 65 -8.07 -5.08 -24.75
N GLY A 66 -6.78 -4.76 -24.63
CA GLY A 66 -6.24 -3.62 -23.92
C GLY A 66 -6.64 -2.26 -24.50
N SER A 67 -7.19 -1.42 -23.62
CA SER A 67 -7.13 0.04 -23.68
C SER A 67 -7.66 0.63 -22.36
N GLU A 68 -6.92 0.51 -21.25
CA GLU A 68 -7.30 1.15 -19.96
C GLU A 68 -6.14 1.97 -19.37
N ILE A 69 -5.41 2.69 -20.23
CA ILE A 69 -4.42 3.67 -19.81
C ILE A 69 -4.82 5.00 -20.46
N THR A 70 -5.68 5.78 -19.76
CA THR A 70 -5.80 7.27 -19.80
C THR A 70 -7.18 7.79 -19.36
N VAL A 71 -7.73 7.42 -18.19
CA VAL A 71 -8.92 8.15 -17.66
C VAL A 71 -8.93 8.25 -16.13
N LEU A 72 -7.86 8.74 -15.51
CA LEU A 72 -7.83 8.96 -14.05
C LEU A 72 -7.27 10.33 -13.65
N GLN A 73 -7.48 11.35 -14.48
CA GLN A 73 -7.11 12.73 -14.12
C GLN A 73 -8.29 13.71 -14.04
N GLU A 74 -9.49 13.38 -14.55
CA GLU A 74 -10.62 14.34 -14.58
C GLU A 74 -11.86 13.98 -13.74
N ASN A 75 -11.91 12.81 -13.08
CA ASN A 75 -13.19 12.28 -12.56
C ASN A 75 -13.43 12.51 -11.05
N ARG A 76 -13.33 13.75 -10.56
CA ARG A 76 -13.95 14.05 -9.23
C ARG A 76 -15.48 14.03 -9.32
N SER A 77 -16.06 14.52 -10.43
CA SER A 77 -17.51 14.62 -10.60
C SER A 77 -18.18 13.28 -10.95
N SER A 78 -17.51 12.42 -11.73
CA SER A 78 -18.08 11.14 -12.16
C SER A 78 -18.24 10.12 -11.02
N SER A 79 -17.36 10.15 -10.01
CA SER A 79 -17.43 9.18 -8.90
C SER A 79 -18.54 9.53 -7.89
N SER A 80 -18.77 10.82 -7.60
CA SER A 80 -19.84 11.26 -6.69
C SER A 80 -21.23 10.94 -7.24
N ALA A 81 -21.46 11.29 -8.52
CA ALA A 81 -22.73 11.04 -9.20
C ALA A 81 -23.07 9.54 -9.26
N THR A 82 -22.06 8.67 -9.42
CA THR A 82 -22.26 7.21 -9.43
C THR A 82 -22.66 6.70 -8.05
N ILE A 83 -22.08 7.23 -6.98
CA ILE A 83 -22.38 6.83 -5.59
C ILE A 83 -23.79 7.28 -5.20
N GLU A 84 -24.17 8.51 -5.58
CA GLU A 84 -25.53 9.05 -5.36
C GLU A 84 -26.58 8.27 -6.16
N ALA A 85 -26.31 7.93 -7.43
CA ALA A 85 -27.21 7.13 -8.25
C ALA A 85 -27.43 5.70 -7.69
N LEU A 86 -26.45 5.16 -6.97
CA LEU A 86 -26.56 3.89 -6.26
C LEU A 86 -27.23 4.03 -4.88
N GLY A 87 -27.66 5.23 -4.49
CA GLY A 87 -28.30 5.51 -3.20
C GLY A 87 -27.33 5.49 -2.02
N HIS A 88 -26.03 5.55 -2.27
CA HIS A 88 -25.00 5.56 -1.23
C HIS A 88 -24.62 6.99 -0.85
N ASN A 89 -24.25 7.19 0.41
CA ASN A 89 -23.83 8.50 0.90
C ASN A 89 -22.39 8.81 0.44
N THR A 90 -22.17 9.95 -0.21
CA THR A 90 -20.86 10.36 -0.74
C THR A 90 -19.84 10.66 0.33
N ASP A 91 -20.27 11.07 1.52
CA ASP A 91 -19.38 11.20 2.67
C ASP A 91 -18.78 9.86 3.03
N GLU A 92 -19.52 8.74 2.91
CA GLU A 92 -19.09 7.38 3.25
C GLU A 92 -17.96 6.83 2.37
N PHE A 93 -17.71 7.44 1.21
CA PHE A 93 -16.66 7.03 0.28
C PHE A 93 -15.65 8.16 0.08
N PRO A 94 -14.48 8.13 0.75
CA PRO A 94 -13.51 9.21 0.61
C PRO A 94 -12.84 9.17 -0.77
N ILE A 95 -13.30 10.03 -1.70
CA ILE A 95 -12.85 10.15 -3.11
C ILE A 95 -11.46 10.83 -3.22
N SER A 96 -10.88 11.32 -2.12
CA SER A 96 -9.59 12.02 -2.18
C SER A 96 -8.47 11.09 -2.66
N LYS A 97 -7.57 11.62 -3.52
CA LYS A 97 -6.43 10.87 -4.09
C LYS A 97 -5.59 10.19 -3.00
N SER A 98 -5.35 10.87 -1.88
CA SER A 98 -4.59 10.35 -0.74
C SER A 98 -5.32 9.21 -0.03
N SER A 99 -6.64 9.32 0.18
CA SER A 99 -7.42 8.25 0.80
C SER A 99 -7.49 7.02 -0.09
N ILE A 100 -7.79 7.19 -1.39
CA ILE A 100 -7.77 6.11 -2.38
C ILE A 100 -6.40 5.43 -2.42
N HIS A 101 -5.31 6.20 -2.45
CA HIS A 101 -3.96 5.65 -2.43
C HIS A 101 -3.71 4.80 -1.18
N ARG A 102 -4.03 5.34 0.00
CA ARG A 102 -3.84 4.64 1.29
C ARG A 102 -4.68 3.36 1.37
N ILE A 103 -5.96 3.42 1.00
CA ILE A 103 -6.86 2.26 0.97
C ILE A 103 -6.31 1.20 0.01
N ARG A 104 -5.91 1.58 -1.22
CA ARG A 104 -5.32 0.63 -2.18
C ARG A 104 -4.05 -0.01 -1.64
N THR A 105 -3.18 0.74 -0.99
CA THR A 105 -1.96 0.22 -0.36
C THR A 105 -2.29 -0.74 0.78
N GLU A 106 -3.28 -0.41 1.62
CA GLU A 106 -3.74 -1.28 2.69
C GLU A 106 -4.33 -2.60 2.17
N MET A 107 -5.19 -2.53 1.15
CA MET A 107 -5.80 -3.70 0.53
C MET A 107 -4.77 -4.59 -0.17
N ARG A 108 -3.78 -4.01 -0.87
CA ARG A 108 -2.67 -4.78 -1.44
C ARG A 108 -1.86 -5.49 -0.37
N ARG A 109 -1.59 -4.83 0.77
CA ARG A 109 -0.90 -5.45 1.91
C ARG A 109 -1.71 -6.60 2.51
N LYS A 110 -3.01 -6.39 2.75
CA LYS A 110 -3.92 -7.43 3.25
C LYS A 110 -3.93 -8.65 2.32
N ARG A 111 -4.05 -8.44 1.00
CA ARG A 111 -4.00 -9.51 0.00
C ARG A 111 -2.64 -10.23 0.00
N ALA A 112 -1.54 -9.49 0.03
CA ALA A 112 -0.20 -10.09 0.07
C ALA A 112 0.01 -10.94 1.35
N ASN A 113 -0.48 -10.48 2.50
CA ASN A 113 -0.43 -11.25 3.74
C ASN A 113 -1.28 -12.52 3.67
N ALA A 114 -2.50 -12.43 3.13
CA ALA A 114 -3.35 -13.60 2.94
C ALA A 114 -2.69 -14.64 2.03
N ILE A 115 -2.09 -14.22 0.91
CA ILE A 115 -1.33 -15.09 0.01
C ILE A 115 -0.16 -15.74 0.75
N LYS A 116 0.60 -14.97 1.53
CA LYS A 116 1.76 -15.47 2.30
C LYS A 116 1.37 -16.52 3.35
N ILE A 117 0.26 -16.31 4.06
CA ILE A 117 -0.24 -17.26 5.07
C ILE A 117 -0.73 -18.53 4.38
N ASN A 118 -1.54 -18.39 3.33
CA ASN A 118 -2.06 -19.53 2.56
C ASN A 118 -0.94 -20.39 1.98
N PHE A 119 0.15 -19.76 1.53
CA PHE A 119 1.34 -20.47 1.05
C PHE A 119 1.97 -21.34 2.13
N ARG A 120 2.25 -20.78 3.31
CA ARG A 120 2.88 -21.53 4.42
C ARG A 120 2.07 -22.75 4.87
N ASN A 121 0.75 -22.67 4.80
CA ASN A 121 -0.13 -23.77 5.21
C ASN A 121 -0.23 -24.90 4.18
N LYS A 122 0.18 -24.65 2.93
CA LYS A 122 0.00 -25.59 1.81
C LYS A 122 1.30 -26.19 1.29
N VAL A 123 2.44 -25.60 1.63
CA VAL A 123 3.73 -26.06 1.11
C VAL A 123 4.17 -27.32 1.87
N PRO A 124 4.35 -28.45 1.17
CA PRO A 124 4.87 -29.67 1.78
C PRO A 124 6.35 -29.53 2.16
N ASP A 125 6.85 -30.48 2.95
CA ASP A 125 8.24 -30.46 3.46
C ASP A 125 9.30 -30.52 2.34
N THR A 126 8.94 -30.99 1.15
CA THR A 126 9.82 -31.06 -0.02
C THR A 126 9.20 -30.33 -1.21
N VAL A 127 9.98 -29.46 -1.86
CA VAL A 127 9.55 -28.67 -3.03
C VAL A 127 10.66 -28.61 -4.07
N THR A 128 10.30 -28.47 -5.35
CA THR A 128 11.26 -28.21 -6.42
C THR A 128 11.39 -26.70 -6.65
N VAL A 129 12.62 -26.18 -6.70
CA VAL A 129 12.89 -24.75 -6.94
C VAL A 129 13.35 -24.55 -8.38
N HIS A 130 12.64 -23.68 -9.11
CA HIS A 130 12.95 -23.24 -10.46
C HIS A 130 13.52 -21.82 -10.41
N TRP A 131 14.71 -21.67 -10.96
CA TRP A 131 15.42 -20.39 -11.04
C TRP A 131 16.00 -20.13 -12.43
N ASP A 132 15.82 -21.04 -13.38
CA ASP A 132 16.28 -20.95 -14.77
C ASP A 132 15.23 -20.28 -15.70
N GLY A 133 14.15 -19.75 -15.13
CA GLY A 133 13.09 -19.10 -15.87
C GLY A 133 13.58 -17.86 -16.64
N LYS A 134 12.78 -17.44 -17.64
CA LYS A 134 13.06 -16.22 -18.42
C LYS A 134 13.24 -15.01 -17.50
N LEU A 135 14.32 -14.27 -17.71
CA LEU A 135 14.56 -13.01 -17.01
C LEU A 135 13.43 -12.02 -17.30
N LEU A 136 12.96 -11.35 -16.26
CA LEU A 136 11.88 -10.39 -16.33
C LEU A 136 12.45 -8.96 -16.34
N PRO A 137 12.04 -8.09 -17.26
CA PRO A 137 12.39 -6.68 -17.19
C PRO A 137 11.66 -6.00 -16.04
N ALA A 138 12.22 -4.90 -15.52
CA ALA A 138 11.50 -4.08 -14.58
C ALA A 138 10.25 -3.43 -15.22
N LEU A 139 9.16 -3.38 -14.44
CA LEU A 139 7.89 -2.77 -14.87
C LEU A 139 7.96 -1.24 -14.97
N ASP A 140 8.95 -0.61 -14.33
CA ASP A 140 9.19 0.84 -14.47
C ASP A 140 9.98 1.09 -15.74
N ALA A 141 9.41 1.84 -16.68
CA ALA A 141 10.04 2.17 -17.96
C ALA A 141 11.41 2.85 -17.78
N ARG A 142 11.64 3.58 -16.67
CA ARG A 142 12.95 4.18 -16.35
C ARG A 142 14.03 3.16 -16.00
N LYS A 143 13.63 1.93 -15.69
CA LYS A 143 14.46 0.81 -15.23
C LYS A 143 14.46 -0.34 -16.23
N SER A 144 14.15 -0.07 -17.50
CA SER A 144 14.04 -1.10 -18.55
C SER A 144 15.28 -1.98 -18.73
N LYS A 145 16.47 -1.50 -18.32
CA LYS A 145 17.74 -2.25 -18.34
C LYS A 145 17.96 -3.13 -17.10
N GLU A 146 17.05 -3.09 -16.12
CA GLU A 146 17.13 -3.96 -14.95
C GLU A 146 16.51 -5.32 -15.27
N GLU A 147 17.35 -6.35 -15.26
CA GLU A 147 16.90 -7.74 -15.32
C GLU A 147 16.56 -8.24 -13.93
N ARG A 148 15.54 -9.10 -13.87
CA ARG A 148 15.09 -9.71 -12.62
C ARG A 148 14.91 -11.20 -12.81
N LEU A 149 15.38 -11.97 -11.84
CA LEU A 149 15.32 -13.42 -11.87
C LEU A 149 14.06 -13.89 -11.15
N PRO A 150 13.07 -14.50 -11.82
CA PRO A 150 11.95 -15.13 -11.11
C PRO A 150 12.41 -16.41 -10.42
N ILE A 151 12.11 -16.53 -9.13
CA ILE A 151 12.31 -17.76 -8.34
C ILE A 151 10.93 -18.34 -8.07
N VAL A 152 10.65 -19.48 -8.68
CA VAL A 152 9.38 -20.19 -8.61
C VAL A 152 9.60 -21.51 -7.88
N ILE A 153 8.62 -21.96 -7.11
CA ILE A 153 8.61 -23.34 -6.61
C ILE A 153 7.44 -24.12 -7.16
N SER A 154 7.67 -25.40 -7.37
CA SER A 154 6.66 -26.36 -7.79
C SER A 154 6.50 -27.42 -6.71
N TYR A 155 5.25 -27.72 -6.37
CA TYR A 155 4.88 -28.76 -5.40
C TYR A 155 3.50 -29.33 -5.72
N ASP A 156 3.36 -30.64 -5.59
CA ASP A 156 2.16 -31.48 -5.82
C ASP A 156 1.47 -31.40 -7.19
N ASN A 157 1.24 -30.20 -7.74
CA ASN A 157 0.84 -29.84 -9.11
C ASN A 157 0.62 -28.30 -9.21
N ASN A 158 1.17 -27.54 -8.26
CA ASN A 158 1.04 -26.09 -8.18
C ASN A 158 2.40 -25.44 -8.37
N GLU A 159 2.41 -24.31 -9.06
CA GLU A 159 3.58 -23.44 -9.15
C GLU A 159 3.31 -22.14 -8.40
N GLN A 160 4.30 -21.65 -7.66
CA GLN A 160 4.19 -20.41 -6.91
C GLN A 160 5.47 -19.60 -7.02
N LEU A 161 5.33 -18.34 -7.45
CA LEU A 161 6.40 -17.36 -7.42
C LEU A 161 6.71 -16.96 -5.97
N ILE A 162 7.97 -17.14 -5.55
CA ILE A 162 8.47 -16.75 -4.23
C ILE A 162 9.06 -15.35 -4.27
N ALA A 163 9.93 -15.09 -5.25
CA ALA A 163 10.68 -13.85 -5.32
C ALA A 163 11.04 -13.50 -6.76
N VAL A 164 11.30 -12.21 -6.99
CA VAL A 164 11.80 -11.67 -8.25
C VAL A 164 12.96 -10.71 -7.95
N PRO A 165 14.09 -11.22 -7.41
CA PRO A 165 15.26 -10.40 -7.12
C PRO A 165 15.76 -9.66 -8.36
N LYS A 166 16.22 -8.43 -8.14
CA LYS A 166 16.95 -7.67 -9.16
C LYS A 166 18.34 -8.29 -9.33
N LEU A 167 18.72 -8.56 -10.57
CA LEU A 167 20.08 -8.95 -10.89
C LEU A 167 20.96 -7.69 -10.92
N VAL A 168 22.14 -7.81 -10.30
CA VAL A 168 23.18 -6.81 -10.44
C VAL A 168 23.94 -7.12 -11.71
N ASN A 169 24.06 -6.13 -12.59
CA ASN A 169 24.90 -6.29 -13.77
C ASN A 169 26.34 -6.40 -13.27
N SER A 170 27.01 -7.51 -13.60
CA SER A 170 28.46 -7.63 -13.41
C SER A 170 29.13 -6.62 -14.35
N SER A 171 29.78 -5.62 -13.77
CA SER A 171 30.55 -4.58 -14.46
C SER A 171 31.69 -5.15 -15.30
#